data_AF-A0A9R0XI76-F1
#
_entry.id   AF-A0A9R0XI76-F1
#
_cell.length_a   1.000
_cell.length_b   1.000
_cell.length_c   1.000
_cell.angle_alpha   90.00
_cell.angle_beta   90.00
_cell.angle_gamma   90.00
#
_symmetry.space_group_name_H-M   'P 1'
#
loop_
_entity.id
_entity.type
_entity.pdbx_description
1 polymer ?
#
loop_
_entity_poly.entity_id
_entity_poly.type
_entity_poly.pdbx_seq_one_letter_code
_entity_poly.pdbx_strand_id
1 'polypeptide(L)'
;MDTGAVEPASTGAIWSTPSVEPRSISIGKQIFCNRSLNMRNITAVGFDMDYTLAQYKPETFEALAYHGTIEKLVKDLNYPEELLTWQFDWKYMVRGLVLDKKRGNILKMDRHKYVKVAYHGFREMSKEEKVAAYGSTLIRDSFDEPDYALIDTLFSLGEAYLFAQLVDFMDNNPAKVPSGTDYAHMYRDVRSAVDLCHRDGTLKRMVAKEPSRYINEDLAIVPMLQMLRKSGRSTFLVTNSLWDYTDVVMNYLCGPYMSDVSSSHNHKWLEYFDVVITGSSKPSFFHDDNRTGLFEVEPDSGKLLNADLQIGSPRSSQHQPKPIHKVYQGGNVGHLHRLLSVASSSQVPLCW
;
A
#
# COMPACT_ATOMS: atom_id res chain seq x y z
N MET A 1 -36.79 -2.69 61.04
CA MET A 1 -37.24 -2.47 59.66
C MET A 1 -35.99 -2.20 58.86
N ASP A 2 -35.40 -3.27 58.35
CA ASP A 2 -34.13 -3.25 57.65
C ASP A 2 -34.45 -3.57 56.19
N THR A 3 -34.56 -2.52 55.38
CA THR A 3 -34.94 -2.62 53.96
C THR A 3 -33.68 -2.79 53.14
N GLY A 4 -33.49 -4.00 52.60
CA GLY A 4 -32.38 -4.35 51.73
C GLY A 4 -32.28 -3.44 50.51
N ALA A 5 -31.08 -2.93 50.26
CA ALA A 5 -30.70 -2.30 49.01
C ALA A 5 -29.95 -3.32 48.16
N VAL A 6 -30.56 -3.66 47.01
CA VAL A 6 -29.98 -4.46 45.95
C VAL A 6 -28.94 -3.60 45.21
N GLU A 7 -27.70 -4.08 45.12
CA GLU A 7 -26.68 -3.45 44.26
C GLU A 7 -27.10 -3.56 42.78
N PRO A 8 -27.12 -2.46 42.01
CA PRO A 8 -27.30 -2.56 40.57
C PRO A 8 -26.00 -3.04 39.92
N ALA A 9 -26.15 -4.07 39.09
CA ALA A 9 -25.11 -4.67 38.28
C ALA A 9 -24.30 -3.63 37.48
N SER A 10 -22.97 -3.81 37.49
CA SER A 10 -21.99 -3.13 36.64
C SER A 10 -22.44 -3.15 35.17
N THR A 11 -22.99 -2.03 34.70
CA THR A 11 -23.30 -1.81 33.30
C THR A 11 -22.00 -1.45 32.57
N GLY A 12 -21.67 -2.29 31.60
CA GLY A 12 -20.44 -2.19 30.81
C GLY A 12 -20.22 -0.81 30.21
N ALA A 13 -18.95 -0.41 30.17
CA ALA A 13 -18.52 0.87 29.61
C ALA A 13 -19.05 1.06 28.18
N ILE A 14 -19.99 1.99 28.04
CA ILE A 14 -20.49 2.49 26.77
C ILE A 14 -19.42 3.43 26.22
N TRP A 15 -18.74 3.04 25.13
CA TRP A 15 -17.67 3.80 24.46
C TRP A 15 -18.15 5.06 23.70
N SER A 16 -19.29 5.61 24.10
CA SER A 16 -19.77 6.90 23.65
C SER A 16 -20.26 7.64 24.89
N THR A 17 -19.35 8.34 25.56
CA THR A 17 -19.75 9.35 26.53
C THR A 17 -20.61 10.38 25.79
N PRO A 18 -21.86 10.65 26.22
CA PRO A 18 -22.56 11.84 25.78
C PRO A 18 -21.89 13.02 26.49
N SER A 19 -20.81 13.55 25.91
CA SER A 19 -20.28 14.83 26.38
C SER A 19 -21.31 15.90 26.03
N VAL A 20 -21.78 16.62 27.05
CA VAL A 20 -22.79 17.68 27.00
C VAL A 20 -22.37 18.87 26.10
N GLU A 21 -21.12 18.90 25.65
CA GLU A 21 -20.61 19.86 24.68
C GLU A 21 -20.13 19.16 23.39
N PRO A 22 -20.45 19.70 22.20
CA PRO A 22 -19.93 19.19 20.95
C PRO A 22 -18.41 19.42 20.91
N ARG A 23 -17.64 18.35 21.19
CA ARG A 23 -16.20 18.37 20.96
C ARG A 23 -15.96 18.57 19.47
N SER A 24 -15.41 19.73 19.09
CA SER A 24 -14.90 19.96 17.74
C SER A 24 -13.62 19.13 17.57
N ILE A 25 -13.78 17.90 17.09
CA ILE A 25 -12.64 17.09 16.65
C ILE A 25 -12.08 17.79 15.41
N SER A 26 -10.80 18.16 15.42
CA SER A 26 -10.15 18.75 14.24
C SER A 26 -10.33 17.83 13.04
N ILE A 27 -10.56 18.38 11.84
CA ILE A 27 -10.92 17.58 10.67
C ILE A 27 -9.93 16.43 10.39
N GLY A 28 -8.63 16.65 10.60
CA GLY A 28 -7.58 15.63 10.45
C GLY A 28 -7.59 14.51 11.50
N LYS A 29 -8.47 14.57 12.51
CA LYS A 29 -8.67 13.54 13.53
C LYS A 29 -10.06 12.89 13.43
N GLN A 30 -10.87 13.29 12.44
CA GLN A 30 -12.20 12.72 12.23
C GLN A 30 -12.12 11.44 11.39
N ILE A 31 -13.05 10.51 11.65
CA ILE A 31 -13.27 9.32 10.83
C ILE A 31 -14.52 9.54 10.00
N PHE A 32 -14.37 9.61 8.67
CA PHE A 32 -15.50 9.76 7.75
C PHE A 32 -16.11 8.40 7.42
N CYS A 33 -17.44 8.34 7.36
CA CYS A 33 -18.18 7.09 7.18
C CYS A 33 -18.97 7.11 5.86
N ASN A 34 -18.52 6.34 4.87
CA ASN A 34 -19.25 6.16 3.61
C ASN A 34 -20.36 5.11 3.72
N ARG A 35 -20.13 4.06 4.52
CA ARG A 35 -21.06 2.95 4.78
C ARG A 35 -20.99 2.60 6.25
N SER A 36 -22.14 2.34 6.87
CA SER A 36 -22.21 1.97 8.28
C SER A 36 -21.36 0.73 8.58
N LEU A 37 -20.42 0.85 9.51
CA LEU A 37 -19.58 -0.24 9.99
C LEU A 37 -19.80 -0.41 11.50
N ASN A 38 -20.35 -1.55 11.90
CA ASN A 38 -20.52 -1.85 13.31
C ASN A 38 -19.24 -2.45 13.89
N MET A 39 -18.44 -1.62 14.57
CA MET A 39 -17.17 -2.05 15.18
C MET A 39 -17.32 -3.20 16.17
N ARG A 40 -18.51 -3.42 16.77
CA ARG A 40 -18.77 -4.56 17.67
C ARG A 40 -18.65 -5.91 16.96
N ASN A 41 -18.93 -5.96 15.66
CA ASN A 41 -18.89 -7.19 14.86
C ASN A 41 -17.48 -7.46 14.28
N ILE A 42 -16.57 -6.50 14.43
CA ILE A 42 -15.20 -6.60 13.94
C ILE A 42 -14.36 -7.39 14.94
N THR A 43 -13.80 -8.50 14.46
CA THR A 43 -13.01 -9.44 15.25
C THR A 43 -11.52 -9.31 14.99
N ALA A 44 -11.14 -8.83 13.81
CA ALA A 44 -9.76 -8.55 13.43
C ALA A 44 -9.64 -7.22 12.67
N VAL A 45 -8.53 -6.50 12.86
CA VAL A 45 -8.21 -5.28 12.11
C VAL A 45 -6.88 -5.48 11.39
N GLY A 46 -6.91 -5.32 10.08
CA GLY A 46 -5.76 -5.43 9.22
C GLY A 46 -5.16 -4.09 8.89
N PHE A 47 -3.85 -4.09 8.64
CA PHE A 47 -3.13 -2.94 8.13
C PHE A 47 -2.34 -3.34 6.89
N ASP A 48 -2.36 -2.48 5.88
CA ASP A 48 -1.22 -2.36 4.98
C ASP A 48 -0.08 -1.62 5.71
N MET A 49 1.14 -1.75 5.22
CA MET A 49 2.30 -1.08 5.80
C MET A 49 2.51 0.27 5.13
N ASP A 50 2.78 0.26 3.83
CA ASP A 50 3.28 1.40 3.09
C ASP A 50 2.17 2.41 2.78
N TYR A 51 2.36 3.67 3.15
CA TYR A 51 1.35 4.74 3.13
C TYR A 51 0.08 4.48 3.97
N THR A 52 0.09 3.48 4.84
CA THR A 52 -0.94 3.27 5.87
C THR A 52 -0.35 3.44 7.26
N LEU A 53 0.51 2.52 7.71
CA LEU A 53 1.28 2.67 8.95
C LEU A 53 2.52 3.52 8.72
N ALA A 54 3.27 3.26 7.64
CA ALA A 54 4.45 4.00 7.25
C ALA A 54 4.06 5.17 6.33
N GLN A 55 3.93 6.36 6.89
CA GLN A 55 3.67 7.57 6.11
C GLN A 55 4.99 8.12 5.56
N TYR A 56 5.29 7.88 4.28
CA TYR A 56 6.51 8.37 3.64
C TYR A 56 6.48 9.88 3.40
N LYS A 57 7.67 10.48 3.37
CA LYS A 57 7.93 11.87 2.98
C LYS A 57 8.11 11.95 1.46
N PRO A 58 7.16 12.53 0.71
CA PRO A 58 7.23 12.55 -0.76
C PRO A 58 8.52 13.21 -1.28
N GLU A 59 8.99 14.25 -0.60
CA GLU A 59 10.17 15.03 -1.00
C GLU A 59 11.49 14.22 -0.97
N THR A 60 11.54 13.13 -0.21
CA THR A 60 12.73 12.27 -0.13
C THR A 60 12.50 10.88 -0.70
N PHE A 61 11.40 10.22 -0.31
CA PHE A 61 11.15 8.83 -0.68
C PHE A 61 10.72 8.69 -2.15
N GLU A 62 9.79 9.51 -2.62
CA GLU A 62 9.36 9.45 -4.02
C GLU A 62 10.47 9.93 -4.96
N ALA A 63 11.24 10.95 -4.56
CA ALA A 63 12.42 11.38 -5.30
C ALA A 63 13.46 10.25 -5.43
N LEU A 64 13.70 9.50 -4.36
CA LEU A 64 14.61 8.35 -4.41
C LEU A 64 14.09 7.26 -5.36
N ALA A 65 12.79 6.94 -5.31
CA ALA A 65 12.17 5.96 -6.21
C ALA A 65 12.22 6.42 -7.68
N TYR A 66 11.97 7.71 -7.93
CA TYR A 66 12.05 8.33 -9.23
C TYR A 66 13.45 8.22 -9.84
N HIS A 67 14.49 8.66 -9.12
CA HIS A 67 15.87 8.60 -9.63
C HIS A 67 16.33 7.15 -9.79
N GLY A 68 15.98 6.26 -8.87
CA GLY A 68 16.24 4.83 -9.01
C GLY A 68 15.58 4.26 -10.27
N THR A 69 14.35 4.65 -10.58
CA THR A 69 13.63 4.20 -11.79
C THR A 69 14.31 4.70 -13.07
N ILE A 70 14.74 5.97 -13.11
CA ILE A 70 15.49 6.52 -14.25
C ILE A 70 16.79 5.76 -14.47
N GLU A 71 17.54 5.46 -13.41
CA GLU A 71 18.78 4.69 -13.55
C GLU A 71 18.54 3.32 -14.19
N LYS A 72 17.42 2.66 -13.86
CA LYS A 72 17.04 1.37 -14.47
C LYS A 72 16.63 1.52 -15.93
N LEU A 73 15.85 2.54 -16.27
CA LEU A 73 15.49 2.83 -17.67
C LEU A 73 16.74 3.02 -18.54
N VAL A 74 17.73 3.75 -18.05
CA VAL A 74 18.96 4.03 -18.80
C VAL A 74 19.87 2.80 -18.86
N LYS A 75 20.18 2.17 -17.71
CA LYS A 75 21.17 1.09 -17.62
C LYS A 75 20.65 -0.24 -18.16
N ASP A 76 19.38 -0.57 -17.90
CA ASP A 76 18.83 -1.91 -18.14
C ASP A 76 17.92 -1.94 -19.38
N LEU A 77 17.33 -0.80 -19.78
CA LEU A 77 16.36 -0.70 -20.89
C LEU A 77 16.83 0.24 -22.01
N ASN A 78 18.10 0.68 -21.98
CA ASN A 78 18.75 1.45 -23.04
C ASN A 78 18.08 2.79 -23.40
N TYR A 79 17.39 3.41 -22.45
CA TYR A 79 16.91 4.80 -22.63
C TYR A 79 18.10 5.78 -22.65
N PRO A 80 17.96 6.96 -23.30
CA PRO A 80 19.04 7.95 -23.40
C PRO A 80 19.62 8.40 -22.05
N GLU A 81 20.94 8.55 -21.97
CA GLU A 81 21.63 8.97 -20.74
C GLU A 81 21.18 10.34 -20.22
N GLU A 82 20.67 11.21 -21.09
CA GLU A 82 20.17 12.54 -20.70
C GLU A 82 19.01 12.50 -19.70
N LEU A 83 18.28 11.37 -19.62
CA LEU A 83 17.26 11.16 -18.58
C LEU A 83 17.84 11.25 -17.16
N LEU A 84 19.12 10.91 -16.95
CA LEU A 84 19.78 11.01 -15.64
C LEU A 84 19.84 12.44 -15.09
N THR A 85 19.68 13.44 -15.96
CA THR A 85 19.69 14.87 -15.58
C THR A 85 18.32 15.40 -15.20
N TRP A 86 17.27 14.60 -15.40
CA TRP A 86 15.90 15.03 -15.16
C TRP A 86 15.63 15.28 -13.67
N GLN A 87 14.72 16.22 -13.45
CA GLN A 87 14.30 16.65 -12.13
C GLN A 87 12.89 16.13 -11.84
N PHE A 88 12.62 15.92 -10.56
CA PHE A 88 11.33 15.46 -10.07
C PHE A 88 10.65 16.54 -9.22
N ASP A 89 9.43 16.92 -9.61
CA ASP A 89 8.55 17.74 -8.79
C ASP A 89 7.43 16.89 -8.18
N TRP A 90 7.64 16.48 -6.92
CA TRP A 90 6.69 15.67 -6.16
C TRP A 90 5.34 16.36 -5.90
N LYS A 91 5.24 17.68 -6.11
CA LYS A 91 3.98 18.44 -5.91
C LYS A 91 3.09 18.49 -7.15
N TYR A 92 3.62 18.08 -8.31
CA TYR A 92 2.94 18.28 -9.59
C TYR A 92 1.77 17.31 -9.77
N MET A 93 1.97 16.03 -9.43
CA MET A 93 0.95 15.00 -9.60
C MET A 93 0.02 14.93 -8.39
N VAL A 94 -1.25 14.59 -8.64
CA VAL A 94 -2.27 14.40 -7.59
C VAL A 94 -2.92 13.03 -7.71
N ARG A 95 -3.39 12.48 -6.60
CA ARG A 95 -4.12 11.21 -6.58
C ARG A 95 -5.45 11.32 -7.36
N GLY A 96 -5.85 10.19 -7.95
CA GLY A 96 -7.09 10.05 -8.72
C GLY A 96 -6.99 10.62 -10.12
N LEU A 97 -5.80 10.57 -10.74
CA LEU A 97 -5.59 10.76 -12.17
C LEU A 97 -5.74 9.42 -12.89
N VAL A 98 -5.95 9.47 -14.20
CA VAL A 98 -5.98 8.31 -15.08
C VAL A 98 -5.00 8.52 -16.23
N LEU A 99 -4.08 7.60 -16.44
CA LEU A 99 -3.15 7.64 -17.58
C LEU A 99 -3.74 6.87 -18.76
N ASP A 100 -3.81 7.51 -19.91
CA ASP A 100 -4.08 6.87 -21.20
C ASP A 100 -2.75 6.44 -21.82
N LYS A 101 -2.46 5.14 -21.70
CA LYS A 101 -1.17 4.57 -22.14
C LYS A 101 -1.04 4.55 -23.65
N LYS A 102 -2.17 4.51 -24.37
CA LYS A 102 -2.18 4.48 -25.83
C LYS A 102 -1.88 5.86 -26.42
N ARG A 103 -2.44 6.91 -25.81
CA ARG A 103 -2.36 8.29 -26.33
C ARG A 103 -1.32 9.16 -25.62
N GLY A 104 -0.66 8.66 -24.57
CA GLY A 104 0.32 9.43 -23.81
C GLY A 104 -0.31 10.55 -22.97
N ASN A 105 -1.57 10.37 -22.54
CA ASN A 105 -2.32 11.44 -21.87
C ASN A 105 -2.54 11.19 -20.38
N ILE A 106 -2.66 12.26 -19.61
CA ILE A 106 -3.01 12.26 -18.19
C ILE A 106 -4.38 12.93 -18.04
N LEU A 107 -5.33 12.24 -17.42
CA LEU A 107 -6.73 12.63 -17.38
C LEU A 107 -7.18 12.88 -15.94
N LYS A 108 -7.92 13.97 -15.75
CA LYS A 108 -8.74 14.20 -14.56
C LYS A 108 -10.21 14.13 -14.96
N MET A 109 -10.90 13.15 -14.42
CA MET A 109 -12.31 12.89 -14.72
C MET A 109 -13.21 13.19 -13.52
N ASP A 110 -14.49 13.42 -13.80
CA ASP A 110 -15.53 13.38 -12.76
C ASP A 110 -16.06 11.96 -12.51
N ARG A 111 -16.98 11.83 -11.56
CA ARG A 111 -17.61 10.55 -11.19
C ARG A 111 -18.39 9.86 -12.32
N HIS A 112 -18.69 10.56 -13.40
CA HIS A 112 -19.41 10.05 -14.57
C HIS A 112 -18.45 9.73 -15.73
N LYS A 113 -17.13 9.71 -15.47
CA LYS A 113 -16.06 9.46 -16.44
C LYS A 113 -15.99 10.53 -17.54
N TYR A 114 -16.46 11.75 -17.26
CA TYR A 114 -16.24 12.88 -18.16
C TYR A 114 -14.86 13.49 -17.93
N VAL A 115 -14.05 13.59 -18.99
CA VAL A 115 -12.71 14.19 -18.95
C VAL A 115 -12.82 15.71 -18.78
N LYS A 116 -12.54 16.22 -17.57
CA LYS A 116 -12.55 17.65 -17.27
C LYS A 116 -11.25 18.31 -17.74
N VAL A 117 -10.14 17.70 -17.35
CA VAL A 117 -8.78 18.17 -17.64
C VAL A 117 -8.02 17.02 -18.28
N ALA A 118 -7.23 17.32 -19.31
CA ALA A 118 -6.36 16.35 -19.96
C ALA A 118 -5.05 17.03 -20.33
N TYR A 119 -3.95 16.31 -20.15
CA TYR A 119 -2.61 16.73 -20.51
C TYR A 119 -2.02 15.68 -21.43
N HIS A 120 -1.24 16.10 -22.42
CA HIS A 120 -0.35 15.24 -23.20
C HIS A 120 1.07 15.58 -22.77
N GLY A 121 1.76 14.65 -22.11
CA GLY A 121 2.94 14.99 -21.31
C GLY A 121 2.61 16.10 -20.29
N PHE A 122 3.32 17.23 -20.31
CA PHE A 122 3.01 18.41 -19.49
C PHE A 122 2.21 19.49 -20.22
N ARG A 123 1.81 19.28 -21.47
CA ARG A 123 1.01 20.23 -22.22
C ARG A 123 -0.47 20.00 -21.96
N GLU A 124 -1.17 21.01 -21.43
CA GLU A 124 -2.62 20.95 -21.30
C GLU A 124 -3.29 20.88 -22.69
N MET A 125 -4.21 19.95 -22.84
CA MET A 125 -4.98 19.77 -24.07
C MET A 125 -6.13 20.78 -24.14
N SER A 126 -6.33 21.34 -25.33
CA SER A 126 -7.47 22.21 -25.64
C SER A 126 -8.79 21.45 -25.53
N LYS A 127 -9.90 22.19 -25.52
CA LYS A 127 -11.23 21.59 -25.52
C LYS A 127 -11.45 20.76 -26.79
N GLU A 128 -10.99 21.26 -27.92
CA GLU A 128 -11.12 20.63 -29.23
C GLU A 128 -10.32 19.32 -29.28
N GLU A 129 -9.08 19.32 -28.78
CA GLU A 129 -8.25 18.12 -28.66
C GLU A 129 -8.91 17.06 -27.75
N LYS A 130 -9.46 17.48 -26.60
CA LYS A 130 -10.18 16.58 -25.68
C LYS A 130 -11.42 15.97 -26.32
N VAL A 131 -12.23 16.77 -27.02
CA VAL A 131 -13.43 16.29 -27.70
C VAL A 131 -13.06 15.34 -28.84
N ALA A 132 -12.00 15.63 -29.60
CA ALA A 132 -11.51 14.73 -30.64
C ALA A 132 -11.03 13.38 -30.08
N ALA A 133 -10.33 13.40 -28.93
CA ALA A 133 -9.78 12.20 -28.31
C ALA A 133 -10.82 11.35 -27.53
N TYR A 134 -11.71 12.01 -26.78
CA TYR A 134 -12.57 11.39 -25.77
C TYR A 134 -14.07 11.76 -25.89
N GLY A 135 -14.44 12.62 -26.83
CA GLY A 135 -15.82 13.10 -27.00
C GLY A 135 -16.72 12.19 -27.82
N SER A 136 -16.18 11.11 -28.42
CA SER A 136 -16.96 10.17 -29.21
C SER A 136 -17.89 9.35 -28.31
N THR A 137 -19.20 9.42 -28.57
CA THR A 137 -20.20 8.58 -27.90
C THR A 137 -20.28 7.17 -28.47
N LEU A 138 -19.64 6.93 -29.62
CA LEU A 138 -19.60 5.63 -30.30
C LEU A 138 -18.51 4.71 -29.72
N ILE A 139 -17.43 5.30 -29.18
CA ILE A 139 -16.35 4.58 -28.52
C ILE A 139 -16.46 4.85 -27.04
N ARG A 140 -16.96 3.87 -26.28
CA ARG A 140 -17.07 3.99 -24.83
C ARG A 140 -15.77 3.50 -24.20
N ASP A 141 -14.84 4.43 -23.99
CA ASP A 141 -13.64 4.14 -23.22
C ASP A 141 -14.05 3.71 -21.80
N SER A 142 -13.56 2.55 -21.38
CA SER A 142 -13.77 2.07 -20.00
C SER A 142 -13.00 2.94 -19.00
N PHE A 143 -11.89 3.56 -19.43
CA PHE A 143 -10.94 4.23 -18.53
C PHE A 143 -10.39 3.31 -17.44
N ASP A 144 -10.37 2.01 -17.74
CA ASP A 144 -9.93 0.94 -16.86
C ASP A 144 -8.74 0.21 -17.51
N GLU A 145 -8.05 -0.63 -16.74
CA GLU A 145 -6.96 -1.48 -17.27
C GLU A 145 -7.49 -2.45 -18.35
N PRO A 146 -6.67 -2.84 -19.36
CA PRO A 146 -5.22 -2.65 -19.47
C PRO A 146 -4.79 -1.43 -20.28
N ASP A 147 -5.71 -0.66 -20.87
CA ASP A 147 -5.36 0.49 -21.72
C ASP A 147 -5.12 1.77 -20.92
N TYR A 148 -5.74 1.85 -19.75
CA TYR A 148 -5.56 2.95 -18.80
C TYR A 148 -4.84 2.49 -17.55
N ALA A 149 -4.22 3.41 -16.82
CA ALA A 149 -3.68 3.16 -15.48
C ALA A 149 -4.30 4.14 -14.49
N LEU A 150 -4.78 3.64 -13.36
CA LEU A 150 -5.41 4.44 -12.31
C LEU A 150 -4.36 4.87 -11.29
N ILE A 151 -4.20 6.18 -11.09
CA ILE A 151 -3.26 6.73 -10.10
C ILE A 151 -3.97 6.79 -8.75
N ASP A 152 -4.15 5.63 -8.14
CA ASP A 152 -4.88 5.43 -6.89
C ASP A 152 -3.96 5.23 -5.68
N THR A 153 -2.65 5.09 -5.86
CA THR A 153 -1.67 5.05 -4.78
C THR A 153 -0.70 6.24 -4.87
N LEU A 154 -0.09 6.60 -3.74
CA LEU A 154 0.92 7.67 -3.71
C LEU A 154 2.21 7.23 -4.43
N PHE A 155 2.54 5.94 -4.42
CA PHE A 155 3.63 5.37 -5.21
C PHE A 155 3.50 5.63 -6.72
N SER A 156 2.26 5.67 -7.23
CA SER A 156 1.99 5.88 -8.65
C SER A 156 2.20 7.33 -9.11
N LEU A 157 2.40 8.29 -8.19
CA LEU A 157 2.60 9.70 -8.56
C LEU A 157 3.93 9.94 -9.27
N GLY A 158 5.02 9.37 -8.74
CA GLY A 158 6.34 9.42 -9.38
C GLY A 158 6.35 8.74 -10.76
N GLU A 159 5.65 7.61 -10.87
CA GLU A 159 5.45 6.87 -12.13
C GLU A 159 4.72 7.73 -13.17
N ALA A 160 3.61 8.37 -12.79
CA ALA A 160 2.84 9.25 -13.65
C ALA A 160 3.64 10.47 -14.12
N TYR A 161 4.43 11.07 -13.21
CA TYR A 161 5.30 12.20 -13.55
C TYR A 161 6.38 11.81 -14.55
N LEU A 162 7.04 10.68 -14.32
CA LEU A 162 8.06 10.17 -15.23
C LEU A 162 7.48 9.80 -16.59
N PHE A 163 6.28 9.20 -16.62
CA PHE A 163 5.56 8.93 -17.86
C PHE A 163 5.28 10.22 -18.66
N ALA A 164 4.86 11.29 -17.98
CA ALA A 164 4.62 12.58 -18.63
C ALA A 164 5.90 13.17 -19.26
N GLN A 165 7.02 13.15 -18.53
CA GLN A 165 8.32 13.58 -19.04
C GLN A 165 8.75 12.76 -20.26
N LEU A 166 8.54 11.45 -20.19
CA LEU A 166 8.86 10.53 -21.26
C LEU A 166 8.03 10.78 -22.52
N VAL A 167 6.72 11.07 -22.39
CA VAL A 167 5.86 11.47 -23.52
C VAL A 167 6.40 12.74 -24.17
N ASP A 168 6.64 13.81 -23.41
CA ASP A 168 7.19 15.05 -23.95
C ASP A 168 8.57 14.83 -24.60
N PHE A 169 9.39 13.97 -24.00
CA PHE A 169 10.70 13.64 -24.54
C PHE A 169 10.61 12.91 -25.88
N MET A 170 9.74 11.90 -25.97
CA MET A 170 9.51 11.11 -27.20
C MET A 170 9.01 12.01 -28.34
N ASP A 171 8.05 12.88 -28.07
CA ASP A 171 7.48 13.79 -29.06
C ASP A 171 8.51 14.76 -29.63
N ASN A 172 9.41 15.26 -28.77
CA ASN A 172 10.46 16.19 -29.18
C ASN A 172 11.69 15.48 -29.78
N ASN A 173 11.90 14.18 -29.48
CA ASN A 173 13.11 13.45 -29.86
C ASN A 173 12.80 12.01 -30.34
N PRO A 174 11.95 11.80 -31.36
CA PRO A 174 11.48 10.47 -31.75
C PRO A 174 12.61 9.54 -32.22
N ALA A 175 13.72 10.09 -32.72
CA ALA A 175 14.88 9.32 -33.16
C ALA A 175 15.77 8.80 -32.01
N LYS A 176 15.61 9.32 -30.78
CA LYS A 176 16.43 8.94 -29.61
C LYS A 176 15.83 7.82 -28.78
N VAL A 177 14.53 7.57 -28.91
CA VAL A 177 13.84 6.47 -28.25
C VAL A 177 14.02 5.20 -29.10
N PRO A 178 14.16 4.00 -28.51
CA PRO A 178 14.26 2.76 -29.27
C PRO A 178 13.17 2.63 -30.35
N SER A 179 13.55 2.14 -31.54
CA SER A 179 12.64 2.08 -32.67
C SER A 179 11.46 1.12 -32.39
N GLY A 180 10.23 1.58 -32.66
CA GLY A 180 9.01 0.80 -32.42
C GLY A 180 8.42 0.94 -31.01
N THR A 181 9.06 1.72 -30.14
CA THR A 181 8.50 2.07 -28.83
C THR A 181 7.32 3.04 -29.00
N ASP A 182 6.15 2.65 -28.52
CA ASP A 182 5.00 3.55 -28.33
C ASP A 182 4.85 3.94 -26.84
N TYR A 183 3.93 4.85 -26.54
CA TYR A 183 3.69 5.28 -25.16
C TYR A 183 3.27 4.12 -24.23
N ALA A 184 2.57 3.10 -24.74
CA ALA A 184 2.14 1.98 -23.92
C ALA A 184 3.33 1.06 -23.56
N HIS A 185 4.29 0.91 -24.47
CA HIS A 185 5.57 0.28 -24.21
C HIS A 185 6.38 1.08 -23.19
N MET A 186 6.46 2.41 -23.33
CA MET A 186 7.16 3.26 -22.34
C MET A 186 6.56 3.15 -20.95
N TYR A 187 5.23 3.16 -20.85
CA TYR A 187 4.56 2.97 -19.56
C TYR A 187 4.92 1.60 -18.94
N ARG A 188 4.97 0.54 -19.75
CA ARG A 188 5.37 -0.80 -19.30
C ARG A 188 6.82 -0.83 -18.82
N ASP A 189 7.72 -0.15 -19.51
CA ASP A 189 9.13 -0.02 -19.14
C ASP A 189 9.28 0.73 -17.82
N VAL A 190 8.59 1.87 -17.67
CA VAL A 190 8.55 2.62 -16.40
C VAL A 190 8.03 1.72 -15.28
N ARG A 191 6.90 1.04 -15.47
CA ARG A 191 6.31 0.16 -14.47
C ARG A 191 7.27 -0.98 -14.08
N SER A 192 7.95 -1.57 -15.05
CA SER A 192 8.94 -2.62 -14.84
C SER A 192 10.17 -2.10 -14.06
N ALA A 193 10.63 -0.89 -14.38
CA ALA A 193 11.74 -0.23 -13.71
C ALA A 193 11.38 0.15 -12.25
N VAL A 194 10.16 0.65 -12.00
CA VAL A 194 9.64 0.91 -10.65
C VAL A 194 9.59 -0.39 -9.85
N ASP A 195 9.01 -1.46 -10.41
CA ASP A 195 8.95 -2.76 -9.75
C ASP A 195 10.36 -3.31 -9.43
N LEU A 196 11.32 -3.15 -10.35
CA LEU A 196 12.71 -3.57 -10.14
C LEU A 196 13.39 -2.76 -9.03
N CYS A 197 13.18 -1.45 -8.97
CA CYS A 197 13.70 -0.56 -7.92
C CYS A 197 13.20 -0.96 -6.52
N HIS A 198 11.98 -1.49 -6.42
CA HIS A 198 11.42 -2.02 -5.17
C HIS A 198 11.98 -3.41 -4.83
N ARG A 199 12.30 -4.25 -5.83
CA ARG A 199 12.75 -5.65 -5.63
C ARG A 199 14.25 -5.82 -5.46
N ASP A 200 15.07 -4.98 -6.10
CA ASP A 200 16.54 -5.11 -6.10
C ASP A 200 17.23 -4.56 -4.84
N GLY A 201 16.42 -4.10 -3.89
CA GLY A 201 16.84 -3.57 -2.60
C GLY A 201 17.43 -2.15 -2.65
N THR A 202 17.37 -1.44 -3.79
CA THR A 202 17.89 -0.06 -3.89
C THR A 202 17.19 0.88 -2.92
N LEU A 203 15.86 0.92 -2.93
CA LEU A 203 15.07 1.70 -1.98
C LEU A 203 15.32 1.24 -0.54
N LYS A 204 15.24 -0.07 -0.31
CA LYS A 204 15.46 -0.69 0.99
C LYS A 204 16.78 -0.27 1.63
N ARG A 205 17.90 -0.36 0.88
CA ARG A 205 19.25 -0.05 1.40
C ARG A 205 19.36 1.40 1.87
N MET A 206 18.71 2.32 1.17
CA MET A 206 18.76 3.75 1.51
C MET A 206 17.87 4.04 2.71
N VAL A 207 16.64 3.52 2.73
CA VAL A 207 15.72 3.66 3.86
C VAL A 207 16.32 3.03 5.12
N ALA A 208 16.92 1.85 5.04
CA ALA A 208 17.52 1.17 6.20
C ALA A 208 18.68 1.94 6.82
N LYS A 209 19.40 2.76 6.06
CA LYS A 209 20.51 3.57 6.58
C LYS A 209 20.01 4.75 7.43
N GLU A 210 18.91 5.37 7.02
CA GLU A 210 18.38 6.58 7.66
C GLU A 210 16.85 6.65 7.52
N PRO A 211 16.07 5.80 8.22
CA PRO A 211 14.63 5.71 8.02
C PRO A 211 13.90 7.04 8.24
N SER A 212 14.34 7.84 9.21
CA SER A 212 13.74 9.13 9.58
C SER A 212 13.83 10.20 8.49
N ARG A 213 14.76 10.04 7.53
CA ARG A 213 14.81 10.89 6.34
C ARG A 213 13.64 10.62 5.39
N TYR A 214 13.11 9.40 5.38
CA TYR A 214 12.12 8.93 4.40
C TYR A 214 10.72 8.73 4.99
N ILE A 215 10.61 8.45 6.29
CA ILE A 215 9.36 8.07 6.94
C ILE A 215 9.03 9.10 8.03
N ASN A 216 7.78 9.57 8.05
CA ASN A 216 7.27 10.42 9.11
C ASN A 216 7.14 9.64 10.42
N GLU A 217 7.56 10.24 11.51
CA GLU A 217 7.34 9.69 12.84
C GLU A 217 5.88 9.87 13.25
N ASP A 218 5.27 8.80 13.76
CA ASP A 218 3.95 8.86 14.38
C ASP A 218 3.93 8.06 15.68
N LEU A 219 4.01 8.79 16.79
CA LEU A 219 3.99 8.22 18.14
C LEU A 219 2.64 7.61 18.52
N ALA A 220 1.58 7.80 17.73
CA ALA A 220 0.25 7.24 17.98
C ALA A 220 0.09 5.80 17.47
N ILE A 221 0.99 5.30 16.61
CA ILE A 221 0.89 3.94 16.03
C ILE A 221 0.88 2.87 17.12
N VAL A 222 1.89 2.86 18.00
CA VAL A 222 2.00 1.86 19.07
C VAL A 222 0.81 1.92 20.05
N PRO A 223 0.42 3.10 20.59
CA PRO A 223 -0.80 3.21 21.40
C PRO A 223 -2.07 2.71 20.69
N MET A 224 -2.22 2.98 19.39
CA MET A 224 -3.36 2.53 18.60
C MET A 224 -3.40 1.00 18.47
N LEU A 225 -2.28 0.37 18.14
CA LEU A 225 -2.18 -1.09 18.04
C LEU A 225 -2.45 -1.75 19.41
N GLN A 226 -1.90 -1.20 20.48
CA GLN A 226 -2.15 -1.68 21.85
C GLN A 226 -3.63 -1.54 22.24
N MET A 227 -4.28 -0.43 21.88
CA MET A 227 -5.71 -0.23 22.13
C MET A 227 -6.57 -1.27 21.41
N LEU A 228 -6.28 -1.55 20.13
CA LEU A 228 -6.99 -2.58 19.36
C LEU A 228 -6.84 -3.96 20.00
N ARG A 229 -5.62 -4.34 20.40
CA ARG A 229 -5.38 -5.63 21.08
C ARG A 229 -6.09 -5.71 22.42
N LYS A 230 -6.02 -4.66 23.25
CA LYS A 230 -6.72 -4.58 24.55
C LYS A 230 -8.24 -4.70 24.41
N SER A 231 -8.78 -4.33 23.25
CA SER A 231 -10.21 -4.48 22.96
C SER A 231 -10.63 -5.92 22.61
N GLY A 232 -9.70 -6.87 22.60
CA GLY A 232 -9.94 -8.28 22.24
C GLY A 232 -9.98 -8.55 20.74
N ARG A 233 -9.57 -7.58 19.91
CA ARG A 233 -9.50 -7.75 18.45
C ARG A 233 -8.13 -8.27 18.04
N SER A 234 -8.10 -9.20 17.10
CA SER A 234 -6.86 -9.61 16.46
C SER A 234 -6.33 -8.48 15.56
N THR A 235 -5.02 -8.39 15.44
CA THR A 235 -4.35 -7.41 14.58
C THR A 235 -3.49 -8.14 13.56
N PHE A 236 -3.50 -7.69 12.31
CA PHE A 236 -2.67 -8.31 11.28
C PHE A 236 -2.09 -7.29 10.31
N LEU A 237 -0.94 -7.64 9.71
CA LEU A 237 -0.25 -6.84 8.70
C LEU A 237 -0.24 -7.63 7.38
N VAL A 238 -0.66 -7.02 6.28
CA VAL A 238 -0.56 -7.59 4.92
C VAL A 238 0.06 -6.54 4.01
N THR A 239 1.31 -6.74 3.60
CA THR A 239 2.05 -5.80 2.74
C THR A 239 2.58 -6.49 1.47
N ASN A 240 2.76 -5.71 0.41
CA ASN A 240 3.45 -6.16 -0.80
C ASN A 240 4.97 -6.18 -0.61
N SER A 241 5.48 -5.45 0.37
CA SER A 241 6.88 -5.42 0.76
C SER A 241 7.35 -6.79 1.28
N LEU A 242 8.60 -7.14 1.00
CA LEU A 242 9.23 -8.38 1.51
C LEU A 242 9.68 -8.21 2.96
N TRP A 243 9.85 -9.34 3.65
CA TRP A 243 10.18 -9.40 5.09
C TRP A 243 11.31 -8.49 5.50
N ASP A 244 12.38 -8.51 4.73
CA ASP A 244 13.62 -7.83 5.01
C ASP A 244 13.46 -6.29 5.04
N TYR A 245 12.59 -5.73 4.19
CA TYR A 245 12.21 -4.32 4.21
C TYR A 245 11.16 -4.02 5.29
N THR A 246 10.15 -4.89 5.41
CA THR A 246 9.09 -4.75 6.41
C THR A 246 9.66 -4.67 7.82
N ASP A 247 10.62 -5.52 8.16
CA ASP A 247 11.22 -5.52 9.48
C ASP A 247 11.98 -4.22 9.79
N VAL A 248 12.71 -3.67 8.82
CA VAL A 248 13.38 -2.36 8.97
C VAL A 248 12.37 -1.25 9.27
N VAL A 249 11.32 -1.16 8.46
CA VAL A 249 10.29 -0.11 8.58
C VAL A 249 9.55 -0.24 9.91
N MET A 250 9.14 -1.46 10.27
CA MET A 250 8.37 -1.69 11.49
C MET A 250 9.19 -1.53 12.77
N ASN A 251 10.49 -1.88 12.76
CA ASN A 251 11.38 -1.54 13.87
C ASN A 251 11.53 -0.01 14.03
N TYR A 252 11.54 0.76 12.93
CA TYR A 252 11.54 2.22 13.03
C TYR A 252 10.21 2.76 13.60
N LEU A 253 9.06 2.29 13.09
CA LEU A 253 7.74 2.77 13.53
C LEU A 253 7.37 2.38 14.96
N CYS A 254 7.81 1.21 15.41
CA CYS A 254 7.45 0.65 16.71
C CYS A 254 8.62 0.60 17.71
N GLY A 255 9.80 1.04 17.30
CA GLY A 255 11.02 1.02 18.10
C GLY A 255 11.02 2.05 19.24
N PRO A 256 11.89 1.88 20.24
CA PRO A 256 12.09 2.88 21.28
C PRO A 256 12.63 4.18 20.67
N TYR A 257 12.03 5.31 21.02
CA TYR A 257 12.39 6.65 20.54
C TYR A 257 13.87 7.06 20.76
N MET A 258 14.62 6.35 21.61
CA MET A 258 15.98 6.73 22.03
C MET A 258 17.05 5.63 21.83
N SER A 259 16.74 4.53 21.15
CA SER A 259 17.76 3.52 20.85
C SER A 259 18.40 3.83 19.51
N ASP A 260 19.73 3.97 19.48
CA ASP A 260 20.52 4.00 18.26
C ASP A 260 20.02 2.90 17.29
N VAL A 261 19.84 3.27 16.02
CA VAL A 261 19.43 2.38 14.92
C VAL A 261 20.40 1.19 14.74
N SER A 262 21.53 1.18 15.46
CA SER A 262 22.47 0.06 15.54
C SER A 262 22.09 -1.04 16.56
N SER A 263 21.07 -0.82 17.39
CA SER A 263 20.57 -1.86 18.28
C SER A 263 19.77 -2.90 17.48
N SER A 264 20.28 -4.13 17.48
CA SER A 264 19.75 -5.31 16.79
C SER A 264 18.23 -5.29 16.60
N HIS A 265 17.76 -5.47 15.36
CA HIS A 265 16.38 -5.78 15.02
C HIS A 265 15.87 -6.85 15.99
N ASN A 266 15.11 -6.43 16.99
CA ASN A 266 14.70 -7.32 18.09
C ASN A 266 13.32 -7.92 17.82
N HIS A 267 12.77 -7.65 16.63
CA HIS A 267 11.47 -8.08 16.14
C HIS A 267 10.32 -7.86 17.13
N LYS A 268 10.49 -6.97 18.14
CA LYS A 268 9.51 -6.77 19.22
C LYS A 268 8.18 -6.26 18.67
N TRP A 269 8.21 -5.51 17.58
CA TRP A 269 7.00 -5.03 16.92
C TRP A 269 6.05 -6.15 16.49
N LEU A 270 6.55 -7.38 16.29
CA LEU A 270 5.72 -8.56 16.01
C LEU A 270 4.73 -8.87 17.14
N GLU A 271 4.98 -8.41 18.37
CA GLU A 271 4.04 -8.57 19.49
C GLU A 271 2.71 -7.83 19.27
N TYR A 272 2.74 -6.80 18.43
CA TYR A 272 1.56 -6.00 18.08
C TYR A 272 0.69 -6.66 17.01
N PHE A 273 1.09 -7.80 16.46
CA PHE A 273 0.36 -8.50 15.41
C PHE A 273 0.17 -9.99 15.76
N ASP A 274 -0.99 -10.52 15.41
CA ASP A 274 -1.27 -11.96 15.48
C ASP A 274 -0.83 -12.67 14.20
N VAL A 275 -0.88 -11.98 13.06
CA VAL A 275 -0.46 -12.47 11.75
C VAL A 275 0.25 -11.36 10.97
N VAL A 276 1.39 -11.67 10.36
CA VAL A 276 2.11 -10.80 9.42
C VAL A 276 2.29 -11.54 8.10
N ILE A 277 1.83 -10.96 7.00
CA ILE A 277 2.00 -11.48 5.65
C ILE A 277 2.74 -10.43 4.81
N THR A 278 3.91 -10.82 4.32
CA THR A 278 4.78 -10.02 3.45
C THR A 278 4.68 -10.54 2.02
N GLY A 279 5.13 -9.77 1.02
CA GLY A 279 5.13 -10.21 -0.38
C GLY A 279 3.76 -10.68 -0.88
N SER A 280 2.67 -10.08 -0.39
CA SER A 280 1.30 -10.57 -0.63
C SER A 280 0.80 -10.41 -2.07
N SER A 281 1.43 -9.55 -2.87
CA SER A 281 1.06 -9.28 -4.27
C SER A 281 -0.38 -8.80 -4.45
N LYS A 282 -0.88 -7.97 -3.52
CA LYS A 282 -2.15 -7.25 -3.67
C LYS A 282 -2.17 -6.48 -5.00
N PRO A 283 -3.32 -6.43 -5.71
CA PRO A 283 -4.64 -6.89 -5.28
C PRO A 283 -4.86 -8.40 -5.41
N SER A 284 -4.03 -9.13 -6.17
CA SER A 284 -4.18 -10.57 -6.45
C SER A 284 -4.41 -11.42 -5.19
N PHE A 285 -3.83 -11.02 -4.05
CA PHE A 285 -4.05 -11.62 -2.73
C PHE A 285 -5.53 -11.83 -2.37
N PHE A 286 -6.41 -10.91 -2.76
CA PHE A 286 -7.83 -10.91 -2.40
C PHE A 286 -8.73 -11.60 -3.43
N HIS A 287 -8.18 -12.10 -4.55
CA HIS A 287 -8.97 -12.80 -5.54
C HIS A 287 -9.13 -14.28 -5.17
N ASP A 288 -10.35 -14.80 -5.33
CA ASP A 288 -10.73 -16.17 -4.93
C ASP A 288 -10.00 -17.27 -5.75
N ASP A 289 -9.56 -16.93 -6.96
CA ASP A 289 -8.82 -17.80 -7.87
C ASP A 289 -7.31 -17.81 -7.59
N ASN A 290 -6.80 -16.94 -6.72
CA ASN A 290 -5.39 -16.90 -6.38
C ASN A 290 -4.95 -18.18 -5.65
N ARG A 291 -4.06 -18.96 -6.28
CA ARG A 291 -3.49 -20.21 -5.75
C ARG A 291 -2.05 -20.05 -5.24
N THR A 292 -1.59 -18.82 -5.01
CA THR A 292 -0.24 -18.55 -4.49
C THR A 292 -0.05 -19.26 -3.15
N GLY A 293 1.04 -20.02 -3.04
CA GLY A 293 1.42 -20.71 -1.82
C GLY A 293 1.77 -19.73 -0.70
N LEU A 294 1.60 -20.16 0.54
CA LEU A 294 2.04 -19.42 1.72
C LEU A 294 3.33 -20.07 2.24
N PHE A 295 4.31 -19.25 2.60
CA PHE A 295 5.55 -19.69 3.22
C PHE A 295 5.66 -19.05 4.60
N GLU A 296 6.13 -19.81 5.59
CA GLU A 296 6.56 -19.25 6.88
C GLU A 296 7.90 -18.56 6.70
N VAL A 297 8.08 -17.43 7.39
CA VAL A 297 9.34 -16.69 7.40
C VAL A 297 10.00 -16.87 8.76
N GLU A 298 11.23 -17.36 8.78
CA GLU A 298 12.07 -17.35 9.99
C GLU A 298 12.62 -15.92 10.21
N PRO A 299 12.21 -15.19 11.27
CA PRO A 299 12.48 -13.76 11.41
C PRO A 299 13.97 -13.40 11.36
N ASP A 300 14.80 -14.16 12.09
CA ASP A 300 16.24 -13.86 12.25
C ASP A 300 17.03 -14.07 10.96
N SER A 301 16.67 -15.08 10.16
CA SER A 301 17.42 -15.46 8.95
C SER A 301 16.76 -14.97 7.65
N GLY A 302 15.47 -14.65 7.70
CA GLY A 302 14.63 -14.36 6.54
C GLY A 302 14.37 -15.57 5.63
N LYS A 303 14.74 -16.79 6.05
CA LYS A 303 14.52 -18.00 5.25
C LYS A 303 13.04 -18.34 5.15
N LEU A 304 12.64 -18.81 3.98
CA LEU A 304 11.30 -19.29 3.70
C LEU A 304 11.21 -20.79 4.01
N LEU A 305 10.24 -21.15 4.84
CA LEU A 305 9.87 -22.52 5.16
C LEU A 305 8.49 -22.78 4.55
N ASN A 306 8.24 -24.01 4.12
CA ASN A 306 6.89 -24.38 3.65
C ASN A 306 5.91 -24.22 4.81
N ALA A 307 4.83 -23.46 4.61
CA ALA A 307 3.77 -23.38 5.60
C ALA A 307 2.89 -24.62 5.46
N ASP A 308 3.01 -25.57 6.39
CA ASP A 308 2.12 -26.74 6.47
C ASP A 308 0.75 -26.35 7.04
N LEU A 309 0.03 -25.48 6.33
CA LEU A 309 -1.38 -25.23 6.58
C LEU A 309 -2.17 -26.41 6.00
N GLN A 310 -2.37 -27.47 6.79
CA GLN A 310 -3.08 -28.68 6.35
C GLN A 310 -4.37 -28.33 5.58
N ILE A 311 -4.36 -28.59 4.27
CA ILE A 311 -5.52 -28.54 3.39
C ILE A 311 -6.37 -29.77 3.70
N GLY A 312 -7.26 -29.67 4.70
CA GLY A 312 -8.40 -30.55 4.92
C GLY A 312 -8.13 -32.05 5.11
N SER A 313 -8.10 -32.51 6.37
CA SER A 313 -8.70 -33.78 6.79
C SER A 313 -8.97 -33.78 8.30
N PRO A 314 -10.21 -34.00 8.77
CA PRO A 314 -10.56 -33.98 10.20
C PRO A 314 -10.24 -35.31 10.90
N ARG A 315 -9.07 -35.93 10.62
CA ARG A 315 -8.63 -37.17 11.28
C ARG A 315 -7.11 -37.33 11.29
N SER A 316 -6.46 -36.67 12.24
CA SER A 316 -5.32 -37.24 12.97
C SER A 316 -5.00 -36.32 14.16
N SER A 317 -5.65 -36.61 15.28
CA SER A 317 -5.27 -36.11 16.59
C SER A 317 -3.93 -36.74 16.99
N GLN A 318 -2.82 -36.14 16.57
CA GLN A 318 -1.52 -36.24 17.23
C GLN A 318 -0.54 -35.23 16.59
N HIS A 319 -0.16 -34.23 17.39
CA HIS A 319 0.84 -33.20 17.12
C HIS A 319 0.62 -32.31 15.89
N GLN A 320 -0.31 -31.36 15.99
CA GLN A 320 -0.21 -30.15 15.17
C GLN A 320 1.00 -29.33 15.69
N PRO A 321 2.05 -29.07 14.88
CA PRO A 321 3.04 -28.08 15.27
C PRO A 321 2.31 -26.74 15.36
N LYS A 322 2.38 -26.11 16.55
CA LYS A 322 1.98 -24.70 16.65
C LYS A 322 2.83 -23.91 15.65
N PRO A 323 2.27 -22.95 14.91
CA PRO A 323 3.08 -22.09 14.05
C PRO A 323 4.22 -21.53 14.88
N ILE A 324 5.45 -21.80 14.46
CA ILE A 324 6.65 -21.40 15.23
C ILE A 324 6.80 -19.87 15.14
N HIS A 325 6.41 -19.29 14.00
CA HIS A 325 6.48 -17.87 13.74
C HIS A 325 5.13 -17.31 13.27
N LYS A 326 4.86 -16.04 13.57
CA LYS A 326 3.65 -15.31 13.14
C LYS A 326 3.81 -14.63 11.78
N VAL A 327 4.92 -14.90 11.09
CA VAL A 327 5.34 -14.19 9.89
C VAL A 327 5.29 -15.13 8.70
N TYR A 328 4.68 -14.65 7.62
CA TYR A 328 4.49 -15.40 6.39
C TYR A 328 4.82 -14.54 5.17
N GLN A 329 5.00 -15.20 4.03
CA GLN A 329 5.18 -14.56 2.73
C GLN A 329 4.26 -15.16 1.67
N GLY A 330 3.70 -14.30 0.82
CA GLY A 330 2.80 -14.69 -0.27
C GLY A 330 1.38 -14.99 0.19
N GLY A 331 0.83 -16.12 -0.26
CA GLY A 331 -0.50 -16.58 0.11
C GLY A 331 -1.66 -15.82 -0.55
N ASN A 332 -2.83 -15.94 0.08
CA ASN A 332 -4.09 -15.35 -0.37
C ASN A 332 -5.01 -15.10 0.83
N VAL A 333 -6.14 -14.43 0.60
CA VAL A 333 -7.13 -14.10 1.64
C VAL A 333 -7.69 -15.34 2.35
N GLY A 334 -7.78 -16.48 1.67
CA GLY A 334 -8.18 -17.75 2.27
C GLY A 334 -7.20 -18.26 3.32
N HIS A 335 -5.89 -18.08 3.11
CA HIS A 335 -4.87 -18.34 4.12
C HIS A 335 -5.02 -17.42 5.33
N LEU A 336 -5.20 -16.12 5.09
CA LEU A 336 -5.40 -15.13 6.15
C LEU A 336 -6.61 -15.47 7.04
N HIS A 337 -7.75 -15.80 6.43
CA HIS A 337 -8.94 -16.18 7.19
C HIS A 337 -8.72 -17.42 8.07
N ARG A 338 -7.99 -18.42 7.56
CA ARG A 338 -7.62 -19.62 8.33
C ARG A 338 -6.71 -19.28 9.50
N LEU A 339 -5.68 -18.46 9.27
CA LEU A 339 -4.74 -18.03 10.32
C LEU A 339 -5.44 -17.24 11.42
N LEU A 340 -6.41 -16.39 11.06
CA LEU A 340 -7.19 -15.59 12.01
C LEU A 340 -8.38 -16.34 12.62
N SER A 341 -8.69 -17.56 12.16
CA SER A 341 -9.89 -18.32 12.57
C SER A 341 -11.21 -17.54 12.40
N VAL A 342 -11.32 -16.78 11.31
CA VAL A 342 -12.48 -15.92 11.00
C VAL A 342 -13.33 -16.52 9.89
N ALA A 343 -14.66 -16.45 10.05
CA ALA A 343 -15.61 -17.07 9.13
C ALA A 343 -16.01 -16.17 7.94
N SER A 344 -15.83 -14.84 8.06
CA SER A 344 -16.29 -13.88 7.06
C SER A 344 -15.38 -12.65 6.94
N SER A 345 -15.12 -12.20 5.72
CA SER A 345 -14.39 -10.95 5.44
C SER A 345 -15.08 -9.70 5.99
N SER A 346 -16.40 -9.74 6.22
CA SER A 346 -17.14 -8.61 6.81
C SER A 346 -16.73 -8.29 8.25
N GLN A 347 -16.01 -9.21 8.91
CA GLN A 347 -15.50 -9.06 10.27
C GLN A 347 -14.04 -8.58 10.32
N VAL A 348 -13.42 -8.37 9.15
CA VAL A 348 -11.98 -8.25 8.96
C VAL A 348 -11.66 -7.07 8.02
N PRO A 349 -11.89 -5.81 8.45
CA PRO A 349 -11.46 -4.64 7.70
C PRO A 349 -9.93 -4.63 7.53
N LEU A 350 -9.48 -4.25 6.34
CA LEU A 350 -8.10 -3.91 6.05
C LEU A 350 -8.00 -2.40 5.84
N CYS A 351 -7.15 -1.76 6.63
CA CYS A 351 -6.76 -0.36 6.46
C CYS A 351 -5.74 -0.27 5.32
N TRP A 352 -5.99 0.64 4.39
CA TRP A 352 -5.18 0.96 3.22
C TRP A 352 -4.74 2.42 3.27
#